data_AF-A0A3D0XDV7-F1
#
_entry.id   AF-A0A3D0XDV7-F1
#
_cell.length_a   1.000
_cell.length_b   1.000
_cell.length_c   1.000
_cell.angle_alpha   90.00
_cell.angle_beta   90.00
_cell.angle_gamma   90.00
#
_symmetry.space_group_name_H-M   'P 1'
#
loop_
_entity.id
_entity.type
_entity.pdbx_description
1 polymer ?
#
loop_
_entity_poly.entity_id
_entity_poly.type
_entity_poly.pdbx_seq_one_letter_code
_entity_poly.pdbx_strand_id
1 'polypeptide(L)'
;MIGGFLGAGKTTAVGRLAQHLSDQGLRVGLITNDQGSGLVDTTMLRSRGFATAEIPGGCFCCRFQSLVEAAEQLTHANTPDVFIAEPVGSCTDLVATVSYPLRRIYGDRFEIAPLSVLVDP
;
A
#
# COMPACT_ATOMS: atom_id res chain seq x y z
N MET A 1 -1.62 -0.90 -6.51
CA MET A 1 -2.45 -1.13 -5.30
C MET A 1 -2.97 -2.56 -5.33
N ILE A 2 -3.05 -3.21 -4.16
CA ILE A 2 -3.50 -4.60 -4.04
C ILE A 2 -4.74 -4.65 -3.13
N GLY A 3 -5.93 -4.71 -3.73
CA GLY A 3 -7.21 -4.83 -3.02
C GLY A 3 -7.68 -6.29 -2.87
N GLY A 4 -8.88 -6.47 -2.31
CA GLY A 4 -9.47 -7.79 -2.04
C GLY A 4 -10.08 -7.90 -0.65
N PHE A 5 -10.99 -8.85 -0.45
CA PHE A 5 -11.73 -8.98 0.81
C PHE A 5 -10.81 -9.34 2.00
N LEU A 6 -11.30 -9.18 3.23
CA LEU A 6 -10.55 -9.60 4.42
C LEU A 6 -10.29 -11.12 4.34
N GLY A 7 -9.07 -11.55 4.66
CA GLY A 7 -8.67 -12.95 4.58
C GLY A 7 -8.17 -13.42 3.21
N ALA A 8 -8.37 -12.65 2.12
CA ALA A 8 -7.99 -13.05 0.75
C ALA A 8 -6.46 -13.14 0.48
N GLY A 9 -5.61 -13.08 1.51
CA GLY A 9 -4.16 -13.20 1.36
C GLY A 9 -3.42 -11.95 0.89
N LYS A 10 -4.05 -10.77 0.90
CA LYS A 10 -3.48 -9.48 0.46
C LYS A 10 -2.09 -9.18 1.02
N THR A 11 -1.94 -9.14 2.35
CA THR A 11 -0.66 -8.82 3.02
C THR A 11 0.44 -9.81 2.63
N THR A 12 0.09 -11.09 2.48
CA THR A 12 1.05 -12.11 2.02
C THR A 12 1.48 -11.86 0.58
N ALA A 13 0.54 -11.52 -0.31
CA ALA A 13 0.83 -11.20 -1.70
C ALA A 13 1.67 -9.92 -1.83
N VAL A 14 1.36 -8.89 -1.05
CA VAL A 14 2.14 -7.64 -0.96
C VAL A 14 3.57 -7.94 -0.54
N GLY A 15 3.77 -8.71 0.52
CA GLY A 15 5.11 -9.07 0.98
C GLY A 15 5.91 -9.89 -0.04
N ARG A 16 5.26 -10.80 -0.78
CA ARG A 16 5.92 -11.57 -1.85
C ARG A 16 6.26 -10.71 -3.07
N LEU A 17 5.37 -9.81 -3.47
CA LEU A 17 5.62 -8.88 -4.55
C LEU A 17 6.76 -7.91 -4.20
N ALA A 18 6.78 -7.41 -2.96
CA ALA A 18 7.86 -6.57 -2.46
C ALA A 18 9.21 -7.27 -2.56
N GLN A 19 9.29 -8.53 -2.10
CA GLN A 19 10.52 -9.32 -2.22
C GLN A 19 10.94 -9.49 -3.68
N HIS A 20 10.00 -9.85 -4.56
CA HIS A 20 10.29 -10.04 -5.98
C HIS A 20 10.86 -8.79 -6.65
N LEU A 21 10.31 -7.60 -6.35
CA LEU A 21 10.81 -6.34 -6.88
C LEU A 21 12.17 -5.96 -6.25
N SER A 22 12.37 -6.22 -4.96
CA SER A 22 13.66 -6.01 -4.30
C SER A 22 14.75 -6.92 -4.85
N ASP A 23 14.44 -8.17 -5.19
CA ASP A 23 15.39 -9.10 -5.85
C ASP A 23 15.79 -8.60 -7.26
N GLN A 24 14.98 -7.74 -7.87
CA GLN A 24 15.28 -7.04 -9.12
C GLN A 24 16.05 -5.72 -8.91
N GLY A 25 16.41 -5.39 -7.66
CA GLY A 25 17.16 -4.20 -7.31
C GLY A 25 16.30 -2.95 -7.06
N LEU A 26 14.97 -3.07 -7.02
CA LEU A 26 14.07 -1.94 -6.76
C LEU A 26 13.87 -1.71 -5.26
N ARG A 27 13.89 -0.45 -4.84
CA ARG A 27 13.55 -0.04 -3.48
C ARG A 27 12.05 0.05 -3.35
N VAL A 28 11.47 -0.76 -2.47
CA VAL A 28 10.02 -0.83 -2.30
C VAL A 28 9.59 -0.10 -1.03
N GLY A 29 8.58 0.77 -1.16
CA GLY A 29 7.86 1.38 -0.03
C GLY A 29 6.50 0.71 0.13
N LEU A 30 6.21 0.20 1.33
CA LEU A 30 4.93 -0.45 1.64
C LEU A 30 4.04 0.49 2.44
N ILE A 31 2.77 0.61 2.06
CA ILE A 31 1.77 1.38 2.79
C ILE A 31 0.61 0.45 3.13
N THR A 32 0.39 0.20 4.42
CA THR A 32 -0.68 -0.66 4.93
C THR A 32 -1.74 0.14 5.66
N ASN A 33 -2.98 -0.34 5.63
CA ASN A 33 -4.01 0.05 6.59
C ASN A 33 -4.30 -1.18 7.47
N ASP A 34 -3.89 -1.17 8.73
CA ASP A 34 -4.36 -2.19 9.67
C ASP A 34 -5.73 -1.78 10.24
N GLN A 35 -6.68 -2.73 10.24
CA GLN A 35 -7.99 -2.58 10.89
C GLN A 35 -8.02 -3.24 12.28
N GLY A 36 -7.00 -4.02 12.62
CA GLY A 36 -6.83 -4.71 13.89
C GLY A 36 -6.10 -3.88 14.94
N SER A 37 -6.30 -4.24 16.21
CA SER A 37 -5.72 -3.54 17.36
C SER A 37 -4.26 -3.92 17.67
N GLY A 38 -3.43 -4.19 16.66
CA GLY A 38 -2.09 -4.77 16.89
C GLY A 38 -0.98 -4.41 15.89
N LEU A 39 -1.27 -3.67 14.81
CA LEU A 39 -0.30 -3.35 13.75
C LEU A 39 0.36 -4.63 13.19
N VAL A 40 -0.39 -5.74 13.11
CA VAL A 40 0.18 -7.06 12.84
C VAL A 40 0.77 -7.10 11.44
N ASP A 41 0.04 -6.55 10.47
CA ASP A 41 0.46 -6.50 9.07
C ASP A 41 1.71 -5.64 8.88
N THR A 42 1.72 -4.45 9.48
CA THR A 42 2.87 -3.54 9.45
C THR A 42 4.10 -4.16 10.12
N THR A 43 3.92 -4.77 11.29
CA THR A 43 5.01 -5.40 12.04
C THR A 43 5.58 -6.60 11.30
N MET A 44 4.70 -7.42 10.72
CA MET A 44 5.07 -8.54 9.86
C MET A 44 5.92 -8.08 8.67
N LEU A 45 5.52 -7.04 7.96
CA LEU A 45 6.27 -6.54 6.81
C LEU A 45 7.59 -5.87 7.21
N ARG A 46 7.62 -5.10 8.31
CA ARG A 46 8.86 -4.53 8.86
C ARG A 46 9.85 -5.58 9.32
N SER A 47 9.39 -6.67 9.95
CA SER A 47 10.26 -7.79 10.35
C SER A 47 10.93 -8.49 9.17
N ARG A 48 10.39 -8.32 7.96
CA ARG A 48 11.00 -8.80 6.71
C ARG A 48 11.99 -7.79 6.09
N GLY A 49 12.21 -6.64 6.74
CA GLY A 49 13.15 -5.61 6.31
C GLY A 49 12.57 -4.55 5.36
N PHE A 50 11.25 -4.54 5.13
CA PHE A 50 10.64 -3.56 4.23
C PHE A 50 10.37 -2.22 4.90
N ALA A 51 10.69 -1.13 4.20
CA ALA A 51 10.28 0.22 4.58
C ALA A 51 8.76 0.33 4.50
N THR A 52 8.10 0.38 5.67
CA THR A 52 6.64 0.27 5.77
C THR A 52 6.07 1.44 6.58
N ALA A 53 5.18 2.20 5.95
CA ALA A 53 4.34 3.21 6.57
C ALA A 53 2.93 2.66 6.78
N GLU A 54 2.24 3.21 7.76
CA GLU A 54 0.92 2.76 8.16
C GLU A 54 0.00 3.97 8.32
N ILE A 55 -1.26 3.78 7.95
CA ILE A 55 -2.32 4.77 8.18
C ILE A 55 -3.25 4.21 9.27
N PRO A 56 -3.10 4.67 10.52
CA PRO A 56 -3.87 4.14 11.64
C PRO A 56 -5.31 4.64 11.63
N GLY A 57 -6.26 3.82 12.11
CA GLY A 57 -7.63 4.26 12.40
C GLY A 57 -8.46 4.65 11.18
N GLY A 58 -8.11 4.16 9.99
CA GLY A 58 -8.92 4.37 8.78
C GLY A 58 -8.22 3.89 7.52
N CYS A 59 -8.98 3.75 6.42
CA CYS A 59 -8.42 3.40 5.13
C CYS A 59 -8.06 4.67 4.35
N PHE A 60 -6.99 4.61 3.54
CA PHE A 60 -6.67 5.73 2.64
C PHE A 60 -7.76 6.10 1.62
N CYS A 61 -8.82 5.30 1.43
CA CYS A 61 -9.97 5.71 0.60
C CYS A 61 -10.76 6.88 1.21
N CYS A 62 -10.85 6.97 2.53
CA CYS A 62 -11.44 8.13 3.23
C CYS A 62 -10.39 9.10 3.75
N ARG A 63 -9.12 8.68 3.77
CA ARG A 63 -7.97 9.46 4.27
C ARG A 63 -6.89 9.61 3.21
N PHE A 64 -7.27 10.14 2.06
CA PHE A 64 -6.36 10.31 0.92
C PHE A 64 -5.09 11.10 1.27
N GLN A 65 -5.21 12.17 2.05
CA GLN A 65 -4.04 12.95 2.50
C GLN A 65 -3.05 12.12 3.32
N SER A 66 -3.54 11.22 4.17
CA SER A 66 -2.67 10.33 4.95
C SER A 66 -1.90 9.33 4.07
N LEU A 67 -2.42 8.97 2.89
CA LEU A 67 -1.66 8.19 1.90
C LEU A 67 -0.50 8.98 1.31
N VAL A 68 -0.74 10.25 0.99
CA VAL A 68 0.29 11.15 0.45
C VAL A 68 1.37 11.39 1.50
N GLU A 69 0.98 11.68 2.75
CA GLU A 69 1.91 11.85 3.87
C GLU A 69 2.75 10.58 4.10
N ALA A 70 2.14 9.40 4.08
CA ALA A 70 2.86 8.12 4.20
C ALA A 70 3.85 7.91 3.05
N ALA A 71 3.47 8.24 1.81
CA ALA A 71 4.35 8.16 0.66
C ALA A 71 5.53 9.15 0.78
N GLU A 72 5.29 10.36 1.27
CA GLU A 72 6.33 11.37 1.49
C GLU A 72 7.30 10.96 2.60
N GLN A 73 6.80 10.43 3.71
CA GLN A 73 7.64 9.87 4.79
C GLN A 73 8.56 8.77 4.28
N LEU A 74 8.03 7.82 3.50
CA LEU A 74 8.81 6.77 2.88
C LEU A 74 9.80 7.31 1.83
N THR A 75 9.42 8.35 1.10
CA THR A 75 10.31 9.06 0.16
C THR A 75 11.51 9.62 0.88
N HIS A 76 11.32 10.28 2.02
CA HIS A 76 12.43 10.80 2.81
C HIS A 76 13.28 9.70 3.47
N ALA A 77 12.67 8.59 3.89
CA ALA A 77 13.37 7.54 4.63
C ALA A 77 14.18 6.60 3.72
N ASN A 78 13.65 6.23 2.57
CA ASN A 78 14.23 5.18 1.71
C ASN A 78 14.24 5.53 0.22
N THR A 79 13.62 6.64 -0.20
CA THR A 79 13.50 7.05 -1.61
C THR A 79 13.07 5.90 -2.53
N PRO A 80 11.91 5.26 -2.29
CA PRO A 80 11.52 4.05 -3.01
C PRO A 80 11.25 4.32 -4.49
N ASP A 81 11.57 3.33 -5.32
CA ASP A 81 11.28 3.31 -6.75
C ASP A 81 9.83 2.88 -7.02
N VAL A 82 9.26 2.06 -6.12
CA VAL A 82 7.88 1.56 -6.23
C VAL A 82 7.17 1.62 -4.87
N PHE A 83 5.93 2.10 -4.89
CA PHE A 83 5.01 2.00 -3.74
C PHE A 83 4.00 0.87 -3.94
N ILE A 84 3.85 0.02 -2.93
CA ILE A 84 2.76 -0.97 -2.87
C ILE A 84 1.86 -0.60 -1.69
N ALA A 85 0.62 -0.24 -2.00
CA ALA A 85 -0.38 0.07 -1.00
C ALA A 85 -1.45 -1.03 -0.90
N GLU A 86 -1.68 -1.48 0.34
CA GLU A 86 -2.71 -2.43 0.73
C GLU A 86 -3.85 -1.68 1.46
N PRO A 87 -5.07 -1.66 0.91
CA PRO A 87 -6.23 -1.14 1.60
C PRO A 87 -6.86 -2.17 2.52
N VAL A 88 -7.75 -1.69 3.38
CA VAL A 88 -8.59 -2.55 4.21
C VAL A 88 -9.51 -3.39 3.35
N GLY A 89 -9.83 -4.61 3.79
CA GLY A 89 -10.60 -5.57 3.00
C GLY A 89 -12.03 -5.13 2.65
N SER A 90 -12.60 -4.17 3.40
CA SER A 90 -13.92 -3.60 3.15
C SER A 90 -13.93 -2.44 2.14
N CYS A 91 -12.77 -2.03 1.62
CA CYS A 91 -12.69 -0.91 0.70
C CYS A 91 -13.03 -1.33 -0.74
N THR A 92 -14.09 -0.76 -1.29
CA THR A 92 -14.60 -1.11 -2.63
C THR A 92 -14.36 -0.02 -3.67
N ASP A 93 -14.18 1.24 -3.27
CA ASP A 93 -14.11 2.39 -4.20
C ASP A 93 -12.69 2.95 -4.39
N LEU A 94 -11.69 2.08 -4.43
CA LEU A 94 -10.27 2.47 -4.56
C LEU A 94 -9.98 3.25 -5.85
N VAL A 95 -10.71 2.96 -6.92
CA VAL A 95 -10.50 3.61 -8.21
C VAL A 95 -10.91 5.08 -8.14
N ALA A 96 -12.14 5.37 -7.70
CA ALA A 96 -12.63 6.75 -7.68
C ALA A 96 -12.01 7.56 -6.53
N THR A 97 -11.76 6.94 -5.37
CA THR A 97 -11.27 7.65 -4.18
C THR A 97 -9.75 7.75 -4.06
N VAL A 98 -8.99 6.92 -4.77
CA VAL A 98 -7.52 6.87 -4.63
C VAL A 98 -6.81 6.95 -5.98
N SER A 99 -7.07 6.00 -6.89
CA SER A 99 -6.36 5.94 -8.18
C SER A 99 -6.58 7.21 -8.99
N TYR A 100 -7.83 7.66 -9.10
CA TYR A 100 -8.19 8.82 -9.91
C TYR A 100 -7.62 10.13 -9.32
N PRO A 101 -7.78 10.44 -8.02
CA PRO A 101 -7.15 11.60 -7.40
C PRO A 101 -5.62 11.59 -7.50
N LEU A 102 -4.97 10.43 -7.29
CA LEU A 102 -3.51 10.32 -7.46
C LEU A 102 -3.09 10.70 -8.88
N ARG A 103 -3.74 10.13 -9.90
CA ARG A 103 -3.44 10.45 -11.31
C ARG A 103 -3.67 11.93 -11.62
N ARG A 104 -4.76 12.51 -11.10
CA ARG A 104 -5.19 13.87 -11.45
C ARG A 104 -4.39 14.96 -10.73
N ILE A 105 -4.01 14.73 -9.48
CA ILE A 105 -3.36 15.75 -8.62
C ILE A 105 -1.84 15.54 -8.59
N TYR A 106 -1.38 14.29 -8.67
CA TYR A 106 0.03 13.94 -8.51
C TYR A 106 0.59 13.14 -9.71
N GLY A 107 -0.04 13.25 -10.89
CA GLY A 107 0.38 12.52 -12.09
C GLY A 107 1.81 12.83 -12.57
N ASP A 108 2.33 14.01 -12.24
CA ASP A 108 3.72 14.40 -12.55
C ASP A 108 4.74 13.74 -11.60
N ARG A 109 4.29 13.21 -10.45
CA ARG A 109 5.12 12.58 -9.42
C ARG A 109 4.99 11.06 -9.40
N PHE A 110 3.83 10.53 -9.80
CA PHE A 110 3.54 9.10 -9.70
C PHE A 110 2.93 8.54 -10.98
N GLU A 111 3.47 7.43 -11.44
CA GLU A 111 2.79 6.57 -12.40
C GLU A 111 1.92 5.55 -11.66
N ILE A 112 0.62 5.54 -11.93
CA ILE A 112 -0.33 4.68 -11.23
C ILE A 112 -0.54 3.38 -12.00
N ALA A 113 0.10 2.32 -11.50
CA ALA A 113 -0.08 0.95 -11.97
C ALA A 113 -1.54 0.45 -11.83
N PRO A 114 -1.94 -0.60 -12.56
CA PRO A 114 -3.27 -1.21 -12.43
C PRO A 114 -3.62 -1.60 -10.99
N LEU A 115 -4.91 -1.51 -10.67
CA LEU A 115 -5.45 -2.06 -9.41
C LEU A 115 -5.58 -3.58 -9.57
N SER A 116 -4.88 -4.33 -8.74
CA SER A 116 -5.05 -5.79 -8.65
C SER A 116 -5.95 -6.13 -7.48
N VAL A 117 -6.90 -7.03 -7.68
CA VAL A 117 -7.85 -7.47 -6.64
C VAL A 117 -7.66 -8.97 -6.42
N LEU A 118 -7.36 -9.37 -5.18
CA LEU A 118 -7.30 -10.76 -4.79
C LEU A 118 -8.70 -11.27 -4.41
N VAL A 119 -9.00 -12.47 -4.88
CA VAL A 119 -10.26 -13.17 -4.63
C VAL A 119 -9.91 -14.54 -4.03
N ASP A 120 -10.52 -14.85 -2.90
CA ASP A 120 -10.49 -16.18 -2.29
C ASP A 120 -11.77 -16.92 -2.72
N PRO A 121 -11.67 -18.02 -3.48
CA PRO A 121 -12.82 -18.71 -4.11
C PRO A 121 -13.67 -19.55 -3.15
#